data_AF-A0A3A5UZW2-F1
#
_entry.id   AF-A0A3A5UZW2-F1
#
_cell.length_a   1.000
_cell.length_b   1.000
_cell.length_c   1.000
_cell.angle_alpha   90.00
_cell.angle_beta   90.00
_cell.angle_gamma   90.00
#
_symmetry.space_group_name_H-M   'P 1'
#
loop_
_entity.id
_entity.type
_entity.pdbx_description
1 polymer ?
#
loop_
_entity_poly.entity_id
_entity_poly.type
_entity_poly.pdbx_seq_one_letter_code
_entity_poly.pdbx_strand_id
1 'polypeptide(L)'
;MSQVKSKRLMVIGDPCSGNYFQFMSSMFPNCEHGDVTVDLYGCDSCNRMDINDMSAWEEYEDDSFVVMETGVLGFSKDVEAVIQQIKRISGGDFLSAGGNRGFLWVKYLYKTYSKDLIHSMDPFDSRKDEYFSGIKLGRKGSFRLKF
;
A
#
# COMPACT_ATOMS: atom_id res chain seq x y z
N MET A 1 12.27 -11.87 -5.68
CA MET A 1 11.35 -11.59 -6.80
C MET A 1 11.85 -10.41 -7.63
N SER A 2 12.14 -9.26 -7.02
CA SER A 2 12.79 -8.10 -7.67
C SER A 2 14.10 -8.46 -8.37
N GLN A 3 15.05 -9.07 -7.64
CA GLN A 3 16.37 -9.47 -8.17
C GLN A 3 16.29 -10.46 -9.33
N VAL A 4 15.29 -11.36 -9.33
CA VAL A 4 15.10 -12.34 -10.41
C VAL A 4 14.59 -11.65 -11.68
N LYS A 5 13.78 -10.61 -11.53
CA LYS A 5 13.18 -9.84 -12.63
C LYS A 5 13.99 -8.60 -13.03
N SER A 6 15.12 -8.33 -12.38
CA SER A 6 15.92 -7.10 -12.56
C SER A 6 15.10 -5.81 -12.39
N LYS A 7 14.05 -5.85 -11.56
CA LYS A 7 13.24 -4.69 -11.18
C LYS A 7 13.63 -4.22 -9.78
N ARG A 8 13.43 -2.93 -9.49
CA ARG A 8 13.61 -2.38 -8.14
C ARG A 8 12.42 -2.76 -7.24
N LEU A 9 12.64 -2.90 -5.94
CA LEU A 9 11.58 -3.10 -4.95
C LEU A 9 11.08 -1.73 -4.46
N MET A 10 9.81 -1.43 -4.69
CA MET A 10 9.13 -0.29 -4.06
C MET A 10 8.29 -0.78 -2.88
N VAL A 11 8.53 -0.21 -1.70
CA VAL A 11 7.72 -0.45 -0.51
C VAL A 11 6.82 0.76 -0.27
N ILE A 12 5.51 0.58 -0.40
CA ILE A 12 4.51 1.58 -0.04
C ILE A 12 4.03 1.24 1.36
N GLY A 13 4.63 1.86 2.35
CA GLY A 13 4.51 1.45 3.74
C GLY A 13 4.74 2.63 4.68
N ASP A 14 4.46 2.42 5.96
CA ASP A 14 5.00 3.30 7.00
C ASP A 14 6.01 2.48 7.81
N PRO A 15 7.19 2.18 7.24
CA PRO A 15 8.16 1.32 7.88
C PRO A 15 8.79 1.92 9.13
N CYS A 16 8.91 3.24 9.15
CA CYS A 16 9.63 3.95 10.17
C CYS A 16 8.78 4.35 11.38
N SER A 17 7.47 4.58 11.20
CA SER A 17 6.58 5.05 12.27
C SER A 17 5.33 4.20 12.49
N GLY A 18 5.10 3.19 11.66
CA GLY A 18 3.94 2.31 11.73
C GLY A 18 4.14 1.11 12.67
N ASN A 19 3.27 0.95 13.68
CA ASN A 19 3.25 -0.21 14.57
C ASN A 19 3.13 -1.57 13.85
N TYR A 20 2.49 -1.60 12.68
CA TYR A 20 2.34 -2.82 11.87
C TYR A 20 3.68 -3.24 11.25
N PHE A 21 4.54 -2.28 10.92
CA PHE A 21 5.83 -2.55 10.31
C PHE A 21 6.89 -2.97 11.33
N GLN A 22 6.84 -2.48 12.57
CA GLN A 22 7.66 -3.05 13.66
C GLN A 22 7.38 -4.55 13.89
N PHE A 23 6.12 -4.98 13.68
CA PHE A 23 5.77 -6.40 13.72
C PHE A 23 6.22 -7.14 12.46
N MET A 24 6.01 -6.57 11.26
CA MET A 24 6.43 -7.19 10.00
C MET A 24 7.95 -7.26 9.81
N SER A 25 8.72 -6.28 10.25
CA SER A 25 10.19 -6.27 10.14
C SER A 25 10.83 -7.41 10.93
N SER A 26 10.19 -7.87 12.02
CA SER A 26 10.59 -9.07 12.76
C SER A 26 10.38 -10.38 11.97
N MET A 27 9.41 -10.41 11.04
CA MET A 27 9.10 -11.58 10.21
C MET A 27 9.72 -11.52 8.81
N PHE A 28 10.00 -10.33 8.31
CA PHE A 28 10.63 -10.06 7.03
C PHE A 28 11.80 -9.07 7.22
N PRO A 29 12.93 -9.52 7.79
CA PRO A 29 14.07 -8.65 8.13
C PRO A 29 14.70 -7.92 6.95
N ASN A 30 14.34 -8.27 5.71
CA ASN A 30 14.80 -7.62 4.48
C ASN A 30 13.76 -6.68 3.85
N CYS A 31 12.59 -6.52 4.48
CA CYS A 31 11.55 -5.60 4.04
C CYS A 31 11.66 -4.33 4.89
N GLU A 32 12.81 -3.64 4.85
CA GLU A 32 12.97 -2.37 5.57
C GLU A 32 12.44 -1.22 4.70
N HIS A 33 13.24 -0.76 3.75
CA HIS A 33 12.93 0.39 2.90
C HIS A 33 12.71 0.00 1.43
N GLY A 34 13.07 -1.23 1.03
CA GLY A 34 13.21 -1.56 -0.39
C GLY A 34 14.27 -0.70 -1.07
N ASP A 35 14.27 -0.67 -2.41
CA ASP A 35 15.10 0.26 -3.19
C ASP A 35 14.48 1.67 -3.21
N VAL A 36 13.15 1.75 -3.07
CA VAL A 36 12.38 2.98 -2.91
C VAL A 36 11.31 2.73 -1.85
N THR A 37 11.22 3.60 -0.85
CA THR A 37 10.09 3.61 0.09
C THR A 37 9.20 4.80 -0.19
N VAL A 38 7.88 4.60 -0.26
CA VAL A 38 6.87 5.66 -0.18
C VAL A 38 6.28 5.63 1.23
N ASP A 39 6.65 6.61 2.05
CA ASP A 39 6.27 6.70 3.46
C ASP A 39 5.22 7.81 3.73
N LEU A 40 4.19 7.45 4.50
CA LEU A 40 3.05 8.30 4.87
C LEU A 40 3.43 9.44 5.83
N TYR A 41 4.28 9.15 6.82
CA TYR A 41 4.67 10.10 7.87
C TYR A 41 6.14 10.53 7.77
N GLY A 42 6.93 9.77 7.02
CA GLY A 42 8.31 10.06 6.67
C GLY A 42 9.29 9.79 7.81
N CYS A 43 10.42 9.20 7.45
CA CYS A 43 11.67 9.30 8.20
C CYS A 43 12.77 9.81 7.26
N ASP A 44 13.87 10.29 7.84
CA ASP A 44 14.97 10.89 7.07
C ASP A 44 15.62 9.92 6.05
N SER A 45 15.35 8.62 6.16
CA SER A 45 15.82 7.57 5.26
C SER A 45 14.83 7.18 4.14
N CYS A 46 13.58 7.66 4.17
CA CYS A 46 12.54 7.33 3.20
C CYS A 46 12.31 8.46 2.19
N ASN A 47 11.97 8.11 0.94
CA ASN A 47 11.35 9.08 0.05
C ASN A 47 9.92 9.36 0.54
N ARG A 48 9.70 10.58 1.00
CA ARG A 48 8.35 11.01 1.39
C ARG A 48 7.55 11.33 0.14
N MET A 49 6.46 10.61 -0.07
CA MET A 49 5.52 10.86 -1.14
C MET A 49 4.09 10.68 -0.61
N ASP A 50 3.23 11.66 -0.88
CA ASP A 50 1.79 11.49 -0.66
C ASP A 50 1.23 10.63 -1.78
N ILE A 51 0.69 9.45 -1.46
CA ILE A 51 0.06 8.56 -2.45
C ILE A 51 -1.10 9.23 -3.19
N ASN A 52 -1.68 10.30 -2.65
CA ASN A 52 -2.76 11.06 -3.26
C ASN A 52 -2.26 12.11 -4.27
N ASP A 53 -0.96 12.40 -4.31
CA ASP A 53 -0.36 13.29 -5.30
C ASP A 53 -0.07 12.54 -6.60
N MET A 54 -0.98 12.66 -7.58
CA MET A 54 -0.86 11.96 -8.86
C MET A 54 0.36 12.39 -9.67
N SER A 55 0.84 13.63 -9.51
CA SER A 55 2.01 14.11 -10.22
C SER A 55 3.29 13.46 -9.69
N ALA A 56 3.37 13.17 -8.39
CA ALA A 56 4.51 12.44 -7.82
C ALA A 56 4.65 11.00 -8.36
N TRP A 57 3.56 10.37 -8.83
CA TRP A 57 3.63 9.06 -9.47
C TRP A 57 4.32 9.11 -10.85
N GLU A 58 4.30 10.27 -11.52
CA GLU A 58 4.90 10.45 -12.85
C GLU A 58 6.43 10.35 -12.82
N GLU A 59 7.06 10.51 -11.65
CA GLU A 59 8.51 10.34 -11.46
C GLU A 59 8.98 8.88 -11.61
N TYR A 60 8.04 7.93 -11.56
CA TYR A 60 8.32 6.50 -11.68
C TYR A 60 7.98 5.97 -13.07
N GLU A 61 8.94 5.26 -13.66
CA GLU A 61 8.79 4.62 -14.97
C GLU A 61 7.84 3.41 -14.94
N ASP A 62 7.18 3.16 -16.07
CA ASP A 62 6.34 1.99 -16.29
C ASP A 62 7.16 0.69 -16.12
N ASP A 63 6.53 -0.36 -15.57
CA ASP A 63 7.12 -1.71 -15.44
C ASP A 63 8.50 -1.78 -14.74
N SER A 64 8.84 -0.78 -13.93
CA SER A 64 10.18 -0.65 -13.34
C SER A 64 10.29 -1.20 -11.90
N PHE A 65 9.16 -1.53 -11.27
CA PHE A 65 9.12 -1.96 -9.86
C PHE A 65 8.44 -3.31 -9.63
N VAL A 66 8.87 -3.99 -8.57
CA VAL A 66 8.03 -4.90 -7.79
C VAL A 66 7.50 -4.09 -6.62
N VAL A 67 6.18 -4.01 -6.45
CA VAL A 67 5.53 -3.18 -5.44
C VAL A 67 5.04 -4.05 -4.29
N MET A 68 5.41 -3.69 -3.06
CA MET A 68 4.88 -4.27 -1.84
C MET A 68 4.23 -3.16 -1.00
N GLU A 69 2.97 -3.36 -0.64
CA GLU A 69 2.19 -2.36 0.09
C GLU A 69 1.72 -2.89 1.44
N THR A 70 1.78 -2.03 2.47
CA THR A 70 1.47 -2.39 3.85
C THR A 70 0.54 -1.37 4.51
N GLY A 71 -0.71 -1.28 4.02
CA GLY A 71 -1.81 -0.54 4.66
C GLY A 71 -1.89 0.96 4.37
N VAL A 72 -0.92 1.53 3.66
CA VAL A 72 -0.89 2.95 3.26
C VAL A 72 -2.04 3.29 2.29
N LEU A 73 -2.44 2.36 1.42
CA LEU A 73 -3.56 2.58 0.51
C LEU A 73 -4.88 2.82 1.24
N GLY A 74 -4.97 2.42 2.51
CA GLY A 74 -6.08 2.77 3.39
C GLY A 74 -6.33 4.29 3.48
N PHE A 75 -5.33 5.11 3.24
CA PHE A 75 -5.38 6.58 3.27
C PHE A 75 -5.67 7.22 1.91
N SER A 76 -5.84 6.41 0.85
CA SER A 76 -6.13 6.93 -0.47
C SER A 76 -7.52 7.57 -0.55
N LYS A 77 -7.58 8.79 -1.08
CA LYS A 77 -8.79 9.54 -1.42
C LYS A 77 -9.42 9.06 -2.73
N ASP A 78 -8.59 8.60 -3.66
CA ASP A 78 -8.96 7.99 -4.93
C ASP A 78 -8.17 6.69 -5.14
N VAL A 79 -8.71 5.61 -4.56
CA VAL A 79 -8.07 4.30 -4.59
C VAL A 79 -7.92 3.77 -6.02
N GLU A 80 -8.85 4.12 -6.92
CA GLU A 80 -8.79 3.65 -8.31
C GLU A 80 -7.61 4.28 -9.04
N ALA A 81 -7.45 5.60 -8.95
CA ALA A 81 -6.32 6.29 -9.55
C ALA A 81 -4.97 5.78 -9.01
N VAL A 82 -4.85 5.59 -7.70
CA VAL A 82 -3.63 5.06 -7.08
C VAL A 82 -3.33 3.64 -7.56
N ILE A 83 -4.34 2.77 -7.61
CA ILE A 83 -4.17 1.39 -8.08
C ILE A 83 -3.77 1.35 -9.56
N GLN A 84 -4.29 2.24 -10.40
CA GLN A 84 -3.87 2.35 -11.80
C GLN A 84 -2.38 2.74 -11.92
N GLN A 85 -1.90 3.68 -11.09
CA GLN A 85 -0.49 4.03 -11.04
C GLN A 85 0.38 2.86 -10.57
N ILE A 86 -0.03 2.15 -9.52
CA ILE A 86 0.67 0.95 -9.03
C ILE A 86 0.72 -0.13 -10.12
N LYS A 87 -0.38 -0.36 -10.83
CA LYS A 87 -0.43 -1.30 -11.96
C LYS A 87 0.58 -0.90 -13.05
N ARG A 88 0.61 0.38 -13.42
CA ARG A 88 1.52 0.94 -14.44
C ARG A 88 2.98 0.71 -14.07
N ILE A 89 3.40 1.15 -12.88
CA ILE A 89 4.82 1.07 -12.46
C ILE A 89 5.25 -0.36 -12.13
N SER A 90 4.33 -1.23 -11.72
CA SER A 90 4.65 -2.61 -11.38
C SER A 90 4.64 -3.56 -12.58
N GLY A 91 3.91 -3.20 -13.64
CA GLY A 91 3.61 -4.08 -14.76
C GLY A 91 3.00 -5.43 -14.33
N GLY A 92 2.27 -5.43 -13.21
CA GLY A 92 1.63 -6.63 -12.67
C GLY A 92 2.43 -7.35 -11.57
N ASP A 93 3.50 -6.76 -11.05
CA ASP A 93 4.23 -7.27 -9.87
C ASP A 93 3.84 -6.50 -8.60
N PHE A 94 2.63 -6.75 -8.09
CA PHE A 94 2.06 -6.03 -6.95
C PHE A 94 1.54 -6.97 -5.85
N LEU A 95 1.95 -6.71 -4.61
CA LEU A 95 1.50 -7.38 -3.39
C LEU A 95 1.00 -6.35 -2.38
N SER A 96 -0.18 -6.56 -1.82
CA SER A 96 -0.69 -5.78 -0.68
C SER A 96 -0.94 -6.71 0.50
N ALA A 97 -0.45 -6.32 1.68
CA ALA A 97 -0.71 -7.02 2.93
C ALA A 97 -2.16 -6.86 3.41
N GLY A 98 -2.91 -5.91 2.84
CA GLY A 98 -4.25 -5.57 3.28
C GLY A 98 -4.27 -4.77 4.59
N GLY A 99 -5.48 -4.58 5.13
CA GLY A 99 -5.70 -3.89 6.41
C GLY A 99 -6.50 -4.72 7.41
N ASN A 100 -6.66 -4.20 8.62
CA ASN A 100 -7.42 -4.86 9.69
C ASN A 100 -8.91 -5.01 9.36
N ARG A 101 -9.45 -6.24 9.40
CA ARG A 101 -10.85 -6.53 9.02
C ARG A 101 -11.80 -6.85 10.16
N GLY A 102 -11.34 -6.75 11.41
CA GLY A 102 -12.19 -7.06 12.58
C GLY A 102 -13.45 -6.19 12.61
N PHE A 103 -14.61 -6.76 12.94
CA PHE A 103 -15.87 -6.01 13.01
C PHE A 103 -15.77 -4.77 13.91
N LEU A 104 -15.11 -4.92 15.07
CA LEU A 104 -14.84 -3.83 16.00
C LEU A 104 -13.94 -2.75 15.38
N TRP A 105 -12.96 -3.16 14.57
CA TRP A 105 -12.07 -2.25 13.84
C TRP A 105 -12.84 -1.43 12.81
N VAL A 106 -13.54 -2.10 11.89
CA VAL A 106 -14.26 -1.48 10.76
C VAL A 106 -15.32 -0.49 11.25
N LYS A 107 -15.94 -0.76 12.41
CA LYS A 107 -16.97 0.13 12.98
C LYS A 107 -16.42 1.26 13.84
N TYR A 108 -15.39 1.01 14.65
CA TYR A 108 -15.07 1.91 15.77
C TYR A 108 -13.58 2.24 15.92
N LEU A 109 -12.69 1.24 15.92
CA LEU A 109 -11.29 1.46 16.33
C LEU A 109 -10.44 2.18 15.27
N TYR A 110 -10.82 2.13 14.00
CA TYR A 110 -10.04 2.80 12.96
C TYR A 110 -9.90 4.32 13.22
N LYS A 111 -10.93 4.95 13.82
CA LYS A 111 -10.93 6.39 14.16
C LYS A 111 -9.97 6.74 15.28
N THR A 112 -9.70 5.80 16.20
CA THR A 112 -8.73 5.99 17.27
C THR A 112 -7.30 5.77 16.77
N TYR A 113 -7.16 5.00 15.69
CA TYR A 113 -5.87 4.81 15.01
C TYR A 113 -5.49 6.03 14.16
N SER A 114 -6.37 6.47 13.25
CA SER A 114 -6.19 7.73 12.51
C SER A 114 -7.54 8.26 12.01
N LYS A 115 -7.69 9.59 12.02
CA LYS A 115 -8.87 10.26 11.47
C LYS A 115 -8.86 10.30 9.94
N ASP A 116 -7.69 10.13 9.35
CA ASP A 116 -7.48 10.23 7.89
C ASP A 116 -7.54 8.86 7.20
N LEU A 117 -7.72 7.77 7.95
CA LEU A 117 -7.88 6.43 7.40
C LEU A 117 -9.28 6.27 6.78
N ILE A 118 -9.33 6.00 5.48
CA ILE A 118 -10.57 5.98 4.68
C ILE A 118 -11.01 4.54 4.37
N HIS A 119 -10.06 3.63 4.13
CA HIS A 119 -10.32 2.28 3.65
C HIS A 119 -9.64 1.22 4.52
N SER A 120 -10.26 0.03 4.56
CA SER A 120 -9.61 -1.21 4.98
C SER A 120 -9.51 -2.15 3.80
N MET A 121 -8.30 -2.50 3.40
CA MET A 121 -8.04 -3.30 2.20
C MET A 121 -8.10 -4.80 2.48
N ASP A 122 -8.47 -5.58 1.46
CA ASP A 122 -8.17 -7.02 1.41
C ASP A 122 -6.70 -7.22 1.05
N PRO A 123 -6.04 -8.29 1.55
CA PRO A 123 -4.77 -8.72 1.00
C PRO A 123 -4.92 -9.02 -0.49
N PHE A 124 -3.87 -8.74 -1.27
CA PHE A 124 -3.92 -8.86 -2.72
C PHE A 124 -2.59 -9.31 -3.29
N ASP A 125 -2.63 -10.25 -4.24
CA ASP A 125 -1.49 -10.71 -5.03
C ASP A 125 -1.85 -10.71 -6.52
N SER A 126 -1.31 -9.76 -7.29
CA SER A 126 -1.63 -9.60 -8.73
C SER A 126 -1.30 -10.81 -9.59
N ARG A 127 -0.54 -11.79 -9.07
CA ARG A 127 -0.24 -13.05 -9.78
C ARG A 127 -1.37 -14.06 -9.67
N LYS A 128 -2.28 -13.88 -8.72
CA LYS A 128 -3.37 -14.81 -8.38
C LYS A 128 -4.74 -14.14 -8.44
N ASP A 129 -4.78 -12.85 -8.13
CA ASP A 129 -5.99 -12.06 -7.98
C ASP A 129 -6.12 -11.08 -9.15
N GLU A 130 -7.32 -11.02 -9.71
CA GLU A 130 -7.66 -10.04 -10.76
C GLU A 130 -8.29 -8.76 -10.21
N TYR A 131 -8.68 -8.77 -8.93
CA TYR A 131 -9.44 -7.68 -8.34
C TYR A 131 -8.86 -7.26 -7.00
N PHE A 132 -8.54 -5.97 -6.91
CA PHE A 132 -8.19 -5.32 -5.66
C PHE A 132 -9.48 -4.86 -4.97
N SER A 133 -9.67 -5.21 -3.69
CA SER A 133 -10.92 -4.91 -2.98
C SER A 133 -10.69 -4.41 -1.57
N GLY A 134 -11.74 -3.80 -1.01
CA GLY A 134 -11.71 -3.32 0.36
C GLY A 134 -13.06 -2.79 0.82
N ILE A 135 -13.06 -2.22 2.02
CA ILE A 135 -14.23 -1.63 2.65
C ILE A 135 -13.96 -0.16 2.90
N LYS A 136 -14.92 0.71 2.56
CA LYS A 136 -14.88 2.12 2.95
C LYS A 136 -15.31 2.26 4.40
N LEU A 137 -14.39 2.72 5.25
CA LEU A 137 -14.61 2.83 6.69
C LEU A 137 -15.64 3.92 6.99
N GLY A 138 -16.45 3.70 8.03
CA GLY A 138 -17.51 4.64 8.44
C GLY A 138 -18.71 4.76 7.50
N ARG A 139 -18.73 4.03 6.38
CA ARG A 139 -19.88 3.94 5.46
C ARG A 139 -20.25 2.48 5.22
N LYS A 140 -21.47 2.23 4.74
CA LYS A 140 -21.83 0.90 4.20
C LYS A 140 -21.30 0.81 2.78
N GLY A 141 -20.53 -0.23 2.48
CA GLY A 141 -20.09 -0.55 1.13
C GLY A 141 -18.67 -1.10 1.07
N SER A 142 -18.51 -2.17 0.30
CA SER A 142 -17.21 -2.60 -0.21
C SER A 142 -16.98 -2.00 -1.60
N PHE A 143 -15.72 -1.94 -2.00
CA PHE A 143 -15.34 -1.65 -3.37
C PHE A 143 -14.55 -2.84 -3.93
N ARG A 144 -14.55 -2.97 -5.26
CA ARG A 144 -13.82 -3.98 -5.99
C ARG A 144 -13.40 -3.39 -7.33
N LEU A 145 -12.10 -3.28 -7.53
CA LEU A 145 -11.47 -2.69 -8.71
C LEU A 145 -10.73 -3.77 -9.47
N LYS A 146 -10.82 -3.75 -10.79
CA LYS A 146 -10.04 -4.67 -11.62
C LYS A 146 -8.59 -4.19 -11.63
N PHE A 147 -7.67 -5.09 -11.31
CA PHE A 147 -6.24 -4.82 -11.36
C PHE A 147 -5.65 -5.11 -12.74
#